data_AF-A0A800IFV6-F1
#
_entry.id   AF-A0A800IFV6-F1
#
_cell.length_a   1.000
_cell.length_b   1.000
_cell.length_c   1.000
_cell.angle_alpha   90.00
_cell.angle_beta   90.00
_cell.angle_gamma   90.00
#
_symmetry.space_group_name_H-M   'P 1'
#
loop_
_entity.id
_entity.type
_entity.pdbx_description
1 polymer ?
#
loop_
_entity_poly.entity_id
_entity_poly.type
_entity_poly.pdbx_seq_one_letter_code
_entity_poly.pdbx_strand_id
1 'polypeptide(L)'
;NSALDAALSEYLELPCRLVYNASLGAGSNVQTAVSFADAQPLLLTTSASLAALNQRLESPIGMDRFRTNLVVNNRIADVEDAWQKIRIGVCELEVAYPCKRCVLTTIDPVT
;
A
#
# COMPACT_ATOMS: atom_id res chain seq x y z
N ASN A 1 10.84 -18.98 12.69
CA ASN A 1 11.87 -18.74 13.74
C ASN A 1 11.09 -18.91 15.03
N SER A 2 11.30 -20.00 15.78
CA SER A 2 10.34 -20.42 16.82
C SER A 2 10.09 -19.36 17.90
N ALA A 3 11.09 -18.54 18.23
CA ALA A 3 10.93 -17.45 19.19
C ALA A 3 10.01 -16.33 18.64
N LEU A 4 10.17 -15.96 17.37
CA LEU A 4 9.29 -14.98 16.71
C LEU A 4 7.87 -15.52 16.51
N ASP A 5 7.75 -16.80 16.16
CA ASP A 5 6.47 -17.48 15.98
C ASP A 5 5.69 -17.51 17.32
N ALA A 6 6.38 -17.81 18.43
CA ALA A 6 5.80 -17.78 19.77
C ALA A 6 5.39 -16.36 20.20
N ALA A 7 6.28 -15.37 20.04
CA ALA A 7 6.00 -13.98 20.43
C ALA A 7 4.81 -13.38 19.66
N LEU A 8 4.72 -13.63 18.35
CA LEU A 8 3.57 -13.20 17.55
C LEU A 8 2.28 -13.91 17.95
N SER A 9 2.36 -15.22 18.24
CA SER A 9 1.19 -15.98 18.66
C SER A 9 0.66 -15.53 20.02
N GLU A 10 1.56 -15.17 20.94
CA GLU A 10 1.21 -14.60 22.24
C GLU A 10 0.57 -13.22 22.08
N TYR A 11 1.18 -12.33 21.30
CA TYR A 11 0.66 -10.97 21.07
C TYR A 11 -0.72 -10.96 20.40
N LEU A 12 -0.95 -11.84 19.43
CA LEU A 12 -2.20 -11.91 18.67
C LEU A 12 -3.24 -12.85 19.30
N GLU A 13 -2.89 -13.53 20.40
CA GLU A 13 -3.72 -14.56 21.05
C GLU A 13 -4.22 -15.64 20.08
N LEU A 14 -3.43 -15.96 19.05
CA LEU A 14 -3.79 -16.88 17.98
C LEU A 14 -2.55 -17.65 17.49
N PRO A 15 -2.61 -18.96 17.19
CA PRO A 15 -1.47 -19.67 16.65
C PRO A 15 -0.99 -19.08 15.31
N CYS A 16 0.20 -18.47 15.31
CA CYS A 16 0.79 -17.76 14.17
C CYS A 16 2.19 -18.27 13.85
N ARG A 17 2.61 -18.09 12.59
CA ARG A 17 3.99 -18.30 12.14
C ARG A 17 4.41 -17.17 11.23
N LEU A 18 5.58 -16.59 11.46
CA LEU A 18 6.17 -15.63 10.55
C LEU A 18 6.87 -16.39 9.42
N VAL A 19 6.42 -16.13 8.20
CA VAL A 19 6.98 -16.72 6.98
C VAL A 19 7.57 -15.64 6.08
N TYR A 20 8.58 -16.02 5.31
CA TYR A 20 9.22 -15.15 4.33
C TYR A 20 9.11 -15.80 2.95
N ASN A 21 8.74 -15.00 1.95
CA ASN A 21 8.68 -15.42 0.56
C ASN A 21 9.66 -14.59 -0.27
N ALA A 22 10.82 -15.19 -0.55
CA ALA A 22 11.84 -14.67 -1.47
C ALA A 22 11.52 -14.98 -2.95
N SER A 23 10.53 -15.85 -3.19
CA SER A 23 10.24 -16.42 -4.49
C SER A 23 9.35 -15.46 -5.29
N LEU A 24 9.93 -14.36 -5.76
CA LEU A 24 9.47 -13.72 -6.99
C LEU A 24 10.03 -14.60 -8.14
N GLY A 25 9.47 -15.80 -8.29
CA GLY A 25 10.14 -16.94 -8.92
C GLY A 25 10.57 -16.73 -10.38
N ALA A 26 11.57 -17.51 -10.81
CA ALA A 26 11.91 -17.69 -12.21
C ALA A 26 10.67 -18.14 -13.01
N GLY A 27 10.24 -17.32 -13.97
CA GLY A 27 9.03 -17.54 -14.78
C GLY A 27 7.86 -16.60 -14.46
N SER A 28 7.91 -15.87 -13.34
CA SER A 28 6.99 -14.74 -13.11
C SER A 28 7.44 -13.52 -13.91
N ASN A 29 6.50 -12.74 -14.46
CA ASN A 29 6.85 -11.43 -15.00
C ASN A 29 7.27 -10.55 -13.81
N VAL A 30 8.57 -10.33 -13.67
CA VAL A 30 9.19 -9.57 -12.57
C VAL A 30 8.56 -8.18 -12.42
N GLN A 31 8.03 -7.62 -13.51
CA GLN A 31 7.39 -6.29 -13.50
C GLN A 31 6.03 -6.28 -12.80
N THR A 32 5.33 -7.41 -12.71
CA THR A 32 3.98 -7.51 -12.13
C THR A 32 3.89 -8.51 -10.98
N ALA A 33 4.99 -9.20 -10.66
CA ALA A 33 5.01 -10.20 -9.60
C ALA A 33 4.80 -9.54 -8.23
N VAL A 34 3.92 -10.12 -7.44
CA VAL A 34 3.68 -9.74 -6.04
C VAL A 34 3.95 -10.93 -5.13
N SER A 35 4.49 -10.67 -3.95
CA SER A 35 4.65 -11.68 -2.89
C SER A 35 3.35 -11.75 -2.08
N PHE A 36 3.33 -11.23 -0.86
CA PHE A 36 2.12 -11.16 -0.01
C PHE A 36 1.29 -9.88 -0.19
N ALA A 37 1.61 -9.05 -1.19
CA ALA A 37 0.80 -7.85 -1.49
C ALA A 37 -0.51 -8.26 -2.17
N ASP A 38 -1.57 -7.49 -1.95
CA ASP A 38 -2.94 -7.83 -2.36
C ASP A 38 -3.10 -7.96 -3.90
N ALA A 39 -2.71 -6.92 -4.65
CA ALA A 39 -3.06 -6.84 -6.07
C ALA A 39 -1.93 -6.38 -6.99
N GLN A 40 -1.14 -5.39 -6.61
CA GLN A 40 -0.09 -4.79 -7.45
C GLN A 40 1.20 -4.51 -6.66
N PRO A 41 2.38 -4.46 -7.31
CA PRO A 41 3.66 -4.26 -6.63
C PRO A 41 3.80 -2.90 -5.93
N LEU A 42 3.13 -1.88 -6.45
CA LEU A 42 3.18 -0.51 -5.95
C LEU A 42 1.77 0.07 -5.85
N LEU A 43 1.50 0.74 -4.74
CA LEU A 43 0.38 1.65 -4.57
C LEU A 43 0.88 3.10 -4.58
N LEU A 44 0.20 3.94 -5.34
CA LEU A 44 0.48 5.35 -5.52
C LEU A 44 -0.76 6.19 -5.15
N THR A 45 -0.54 7.36 -4.55
CA THR A 45 -1.54 8.43 -4.47
C THR A 45 -0.83 9.78 -4.32
N THR A 46 -1.58 10.87 -4.16
CA THR A 46 -1.04 12.22 -4.02
C THR A 46 -1.37 12.84 -2.67
N SER A 47 -0.55 13.80 -2.25
CA SER A 47 -0.83 14.57 -1.03
C SER A 47 -2.10 15.41 -1.16
N ALA A 48 -2.43 15.91 -2.35
CA ALA A 48 -3.64 16.68 -2.58
C ALA A 48 -4.92 15.82 -2.45
N SER A 49 -4.92 14.57 -2.91
CA SER A 49 -6.05 13.65 -2.74
C SER A 49 -6.34 13.38 -1.26
N LEU A 50 -5.30 13.13 -0.46
CA LEU A 50 -5.48 12.99 1.00
C LEU A 50 -6.01 14.28 1.64
N ALA A 51 -5.49 15.45 1.23
CA ALA A 51 -5.97 16.73 1.75
C ALA A 51 -7.46 16.94 1.41
N ALA A 52 -7.87 16.65 0.17
CA ALA A 52 -9.27 16.76 -0.26
C ALA A 52 -10.17 15.72 0.43
N LEU A 53 -9.68 14.51 0.72
CA LEU A 53 -10.40 13.56 1.56
C LEU A 53 -10.58 14.09 2.97
N ASN A 54 -9.52 14.59 3.61
CA ASN A 54 -9.58 15.10 4.98
C ASN A 54 -10.53 16.30 5.15
N GLN A 55 -10.77 17.09 4.10
CA GLN A 55 -11.79 18.15 4.12
C GLN A 55 -13.23 17.62 4.26
N ARG A 56 -13.46 16.34 3.96
CA ARG A 56 -14.78 15.67 4.02
C ARG A 56 -14.96 14.83 5.28
N LEU A 57 -13.95 14.74 6.15
CA LEU A 57 -13.96 13.92 7.36
C LEU A 57 -14.10 14.81 8.60
N GLU A 58 -14.74 14.28 9.64
CA GLU A 58 -14.84 14.96 10.94
C GLU A 58 -13.47 15.09 11.62
N SER A 59 -12.64 14.06 11.49
CA SER A 59 -11.26 14.05 11.96
C SER A 59 -10.32 13.70 10.81
N PRO A 60 -9.25 14.48 10.59
CA PRO A 60 -8.28 14.18 9.55
C PRO A 60 -7.56 12.86 9.86
N ILE A 61 -7.19 12.16 8.80
CA ILE A 61 -6.43 10.92 8.86
C ILE A 61 -5.09 11.04 8.14
N GLY A 62 -4.15 10.17 8.51
CA GLY A 62 -2.84 10.04 7.88
C GLY A 62 -2.85 9.18 6.61
N MET A 63 -1.78 9.32 5.83
CA MET A 63 -1.55 8.52 4.61
C MET A 63 -1.26 7.04 4.93
N ASP A 64 -0.75 6.76 6.13
CA ASP A 64 -0.44 5.43 6.66
C ASP A 64 -1.65 4.47 6.64
N ARG A 65 -2.87 5.00 6.82
CA ARG A 65 -4.11 4.21 6.67
C ARG A 65 -4.29 3.60 5.28
N PHE A 66 -3.69 4.20 4.26
CA PHE A 66 -3.81 3.75 2.88
C PHE A 66 -2.78 2.70 2.47
N ARG A 67 -1.72 2.53 3.28
CA ARG A 67 -0.58 1.62 3.02
C ARG A 67 0.11 1.89 1.67
N THR A 68 0.17 3.17 1.30
CA THR A 68 0.74 3.67 0.05
C THR A 68 2.26 3.49 0.03
N ASN A 69 2.82 3.09 -1.11
CA ASN A 69 4.28 3.02 -1.31
C ASN A 69 4.85 4.33 -1.85
N LEU A 70 4.15 4.97 -2.80
CA LEU A 70 4.56 6.21 -3.45
C LEU A 70 3.55 7.33 -3.20
N VAL A 71 4.00 8.43 -2.61
CA VAL A 71 3.18 9.62 -2.41
C VAL A 71 3.77 10.76 -3.23
N VAL A 72 3.00 11.25 -4.20
CA VAL A 72 3.43 12.38 -5.04
C VAL A 72 2.90 13.68 -4.44
N ASN A 73 3.81 14.62 -4.20
CA ASN A 73 3.42 15.97 -3.80
C ASN A 73 2.92 16.75 -5.02
N ASN A 74 1.67 17.20 -4.98
CA ASN A 74 1.04 17.98 -6.02
C ASN A 74 0.00 18.96 -5.43
N ARG A 75 -0.72 19.67 -6.30
CA ARG A 75 -1.74 20.66 -5.90
C ARG A 75 -3.16 20.34 -6.36
N ILE A 76 -3.34 19.30 -7.17
CA ILE A 76 -4.63 18.97 -7.79
C ILE A 76 -5.07 17.63 -7.20
N ALA A 77 -6.19 17.63 -6.48
CA ALA A 77 -6.75 16.42 -5.90
C ALA A 77 -7.20 15.44 -7.00
N ASP A 78 -7.05 14.15 -6.72
CA ASP A 78 -7.50 13.02 -7.53
C ASP A 78 -6.91 12.98 -8.96
N VAL A 79 -5.88 13.79 -9.25
CA VAL A 79 -5.27 13.87 -10.58
C VAL A 79 -4.54 12.58 -10.96
N GLU A 80 -4.14 11.78 -9.97
CA GLU A 80 -3.50 10.48 -10.20
C GLU A 80 -4.39 9.48 -10.95
N ASP A 81 -5.72 9.63 -10.87
CA ASP A 81 -6.67 8.73 -11.54
C ASP A 81 -6.61 8.86 -13.07
N ALA A 82 -6.09 9.98 -13.57
CA ALA A 82 -5.90 10.23 -14.99
C ALA A 82 -4.50 9.82 -15.50
N TRP A 83 -3.59 9.42 -14.60
CA TRP A 83 -2.24 9.04 -15.00
C TRP A 83 -2.24 7.65 -15.64
N GLN A 84 -1.48 7.52 -16.74
CA GLN A 84 -1.29 6.24 -17.42
C GLN A 84 0.15 5.74 -17.28
N LYS A 85 1.11 6.67 -17.31
CA LYS A 85 2.54 6.38 -17.18
C LYS A 85 3.20 7.42 -16.30
N ILE A 86 4.16 6.99 -15.51
CA ILE A 86 4.90 7.82 -14.57
C ILE A 86 6.38 7.53 -14.76
N ARG A 87 7.21 8.58 -14.80
CA ARG A 87 8.66 8.43 -14.82
C ARG A 87 9.26 9.06 -13.57
N ILE A 88 10.07 8.28 -12.84
CA ILE A 88 10.81 8.71 -11.66
C ILE A 88 12.29 8.45 -11.94
N GLY A 89 13.03 9.50 -12.31
CA GLY A 89 14.41 9.34 -12.80
C GLY A 89 14.45 8.47 -14.05
N VAL A 90 15.11 7.32 -13.95
CA VAL A 90 15.21 6.33 -15.05
C VAL A 90 14.12 5.26 -15.00
N CYS A 91 13.33 5.20 -13.93
CA CYS A 91 12.28 4.20 -13.77
C CYS A 91 10.99 4.66 -14.45
N GLU A 92 10.41 3.81 -15.29
CA GLU A 92 9.09 4.01 -15.89
C GLU A 92 8.10 3.03 -15.26
N LEU A 93 6.96 3.56 -14.84
CA LEU A 93 5.86 2.82 -14.23
C LEU A 93 4.61 3.00 -15.08
N GLU A 94 3.83 1.94 -15.22
CA GLU A 94 2.51 1.98 -15.85
C GLU A 94 1.43 1.90 -14.77
N VAL A 95 0.42 2.75 -14.87
CA VAL A 95 -0.72 2.76 -13.95
C VAL A 95 -1.72 1.72 -14.43
N ALA A 96 -1.92 0.67 -13.64
CA ALA A 96 -2.79 -0.44 -14.01
C ALA A 96 -4.28 -0.08 -13.92
N TYR A 97 -4.77 0.28 -12.73
CA TYR A 97 -6.18 0.63 -12.47
C TYR A 97 -6.35 1.30 -11.09
N PRO A 98 -7.48 1.99 -10.84
CA PRO A 98 -7.76 2.61 -9.54
C PRO A 98 -7.86 1.60 -8.39
N CYS A 99 -7.22 1.91 -7.26
CA CYS A 99 -7.23 1.07 -6.06
C CYS A 99 -8.57 1.20 -5.30
N LYS A 100 -9.38 0.13 -5.30
CA LYS A 100 -10.59 0.08 -4.49
C LYS A 100 -10.23 -0.06 -3.00
N ARG A 101 -10.82 0.78 -2.15
CA ARG A 101 -10.51 0.79 -0.71
C ARG A 101 -11.38 -0.21 0.04
N CYS A 102 -10.76 -0.97 0.94
CA CYS A 102 -11.44 -1.88 1.85
C CYS A 102 -11.50 -1.30 3.28
N VAL A 103 -12.14 -2.06 4.18
CA VAL A 103 -12.33 -1.70 5.59
C VAL A 103 -11.01 -1.45 6.34
N LEU A 104 -9.87 -1.98 5.88
CA LEU A 104 -8.57 -1.77 6.55
C LEU A 104 -8.12 -0.30 6.63
N THR A 105 -8.77 0.59 5.87
CA THR A 105 -8.57 2.04 5.98
C THR A 105 -9.21 2.66 7.23
N THR A 106 -10.15 1.98 7.89
CA THR A 106 -10.82 2.48 9.10
C THR A 106 -10.05 2.18 10.38
N ILE A 107 -9.05 1.31 10.32
CA ILE A 107 -8.18 0.96 11.45
C ILE A 107 -7.22 2.13 11.73
N ASP A 108 -7.15 2.55 12.99
CA ASP A 108 -6.13 3.49 13.43
C ASP A 108 -4.79 2.77 13.54
N PRO A 109 -3.73 3.24 12.87
CA PRO A 109 -2.44 2.54 12.88
C PRO A 109 -1.69 2.67 14.21
N VAL A 110 -2.10 3.56 15.12
CA VAL A 110 -1.45 3.78 16.41
C VAL A 110 -2.10 2.96 17.54
N THR A 111 -3.38 2.61 17.43
CA THR A 111 -4.16 1.93 18.47
C THR A 111 -4.70 0.60 17.99
#